data_AF-A0A2D4MDI6-F1
#
_entry.id   AF-A0A2D4MDI6-F1
#
_cell.length_a   1.000
_cell.length_b   1.000
_cell.length_c   1.000
_cell.angle_alpha   90.00
_cell.angle_beta   90.00
_cell.angle_gamma   90.00
#
_symmetry.space_group_name_H-M   'P 1'
#
loop_
_entity.id
_entity.type
_entity.pdbx_description
1 polymer ?
#
loop_
_entity_poly.entity_id
_entity_poly.type
_entity_poly.pdbx_seq_one_letter_code
_entity_poly.pdbx_strand_id
1 'polypeptide(L)'
;FDPILTFLNQDSYVPHFQSLYDLSFSFLSSTFYGFTNEEELVIYLEKSRNWAKRGHLSWAHIRICYLLGRLCVRKAKFSQARVYFEEAMNAMDKGFEDLPLLTSLHTNLAAIYLKQKMKQKFLSVIGKGVTLLACLSGHCFSSETELEVVIYILR
;
A
#
# COMPACT_ATOMS: atom_id res chain seq x y z
N PHE A 1 -0.87 24.95 -0.82
CA PHE A 1 -0.41 23.59 -1.15
C PHE A 1 -0.78 22.70 0.03
N ASP A 2 -1.37 21.52 -0.18
CA ASP A 2 -1.76 20.64 0.94
C ASP A 2 -0.48 20.01 1.55
N PRO A 3 -0.20 20.20 2.86
CA PRO A 3 0.98 19.63 3.51
C PRO A 3 1.08 18.11 3.37
N ILE A 4 -0.05 17.37 3.37
CA ILE A 4 -0.01 15.92 3.24
C ILE A 4 0.49 15.51 1.85
N LEU A 5 0.09 16.25 0.81
CA LEU A 5 0.50 15.94 -0.55
C LEU A 5 1.99 16.14 -0.73
N THR A 6 2.56 17.17 -0.09
CA THR A 6 4.01 17.41 -0.09
C THR A 6 4.76 16.31 0.65
N PHE A 7 4.28 15.93 1.83
CA PHE A 7 4.85 14.86 2.63
C PHE A 7 4.80 13.51 1.90
N LEU A 8 3.67 13.17 1.29
CA LEU A 8 3.52 11.89 0.59
C LEU A 8 4.20 11.86 -0.78
N ASN A 9 4.61 13.01 -1.35
CA ASN A 9 5.26 13.08 -2.66
C ASN A 9 6.80 13.02 -2.61
N GLN A 10 7.40 12.60 -1.49
CA GLN A 10 8.84 12.32 -1.47
C GLN A 10 9.17 11.19 -2.45
N ASP A 11 10.23 11.34 -3.22
CA ASP A 11 10.59 10.43 -4.32
C ASP A 11 11.14 9.08 -3.87
N SER A 12 11.48 8.96 -2.60
CA SER A 12 12.11 7.81 -2.00
C SER A 12 11.57 7.53 -0.60
N TYR A 13 11.89 6.35 -0.07
CA TYR A 13 11.56 6.02 1.31
C TYR A 13 12.25 7.00 2.27
N VAL A 14 11.48 7.53 3.23
CA VAL A 14 12.01 8.23 4.41
C VAL A 14 11.52 7.54 5.68
N PRO A 15 12.26 7.59 6.81
CA PRO A 15 11.89 6.91 8.05
C PRO A 15 10.46 7.22 8.54
N HIS A 16 9.99 8.44 8.30
CA HIS A 16 8.63 8.87 8.65
C HIS A 16 7.52 8.10 7.92
N PHE A 17 7.82 7.35 6.85
CA PHE A 17 6.86 6.48 6.18
C PHE A 17 6.68 5.12 6.85
N GLN A 18 7.51 4.76 7.83
CA GLN A 18 7.38 3.48 8.51
C GLN A 18 5.97 3.24 9.07
N SER A 19 5.35 4.25 9.68
CA SER A 19 3.99 4.15 10.23
C SER A 19 2.91 3.98 9.17
N LEU A 20 3.20 4.34 7.91
CA LEU A 20 2.29 4.13 6.78
C LEU A 20 2.24 2.65 6.38
N TYR A 21 3.34 1.91 6.58
CA TYR A 21 3.53 0.56 6.05
C TYR A 21 3.41 -0.55 7.10
N ASP A 22 3.46 -0.22 8.39
CA ASP A 22 3.40 -1.21 9.47
C ASP A 22 2.08 -2.00 9.52
N LEU A 23 2.08 -3.14 10.23
CA LEU A 23 0.88 -3.97 10.45
C LEU A 23 -0.21 -3.23 11.24
N SER A 24 0.19 -2.42 12.20
CA SER A 24 -0.68 -1.85 13.23
C SER A 24 -1.52 -0.68 12.75
N PHE A 25 -1.38 -0.27 11.49
CA PHE A 25 -2.05 0.92 10.95
C PHE A 25 -1.71 2.17 11.79
N SER A 26 -0.45 2.28 12.24
CA SER A 26 -0.06 3.36 13.16
C SER A 26 -0.20 4.74 12.51
N PHE A 27 -0.27 4.83 11.18
CA PHE A 27 -0.59 6.08 10.49
C PHE A 27 -1.90 6.73 10.95
N LEU A 28 -2.86 5.95 11.47
CA LEU A 28 -4.13 6.47 11.98
C LEU A 28 -3.90 7.40 13.19
N SER A 29 -2.97 7.03 14.07
CA SER A 29 -2.68 7.77 15.31
C SER A 29 -1.44 8.66 15.21
N SER A 30 -0.58 8.46 14.20
CA SER A 30 0.65 9.26 14.01
C SER A 30 0.50 10.32 12.93
N THR A 31 0.23 9.91 11.69
CA THR A 31 0.17 10.82 10.53
C THR A 31 -1.20 11.50 10.40
N PHE A 32 -2.28 10.80 10.73
CA PHE A 32 -3.67 11.22 10.51
C PHE A 32 -4.46 11.36 11.82
N TYR A 33 -3.78 11.74 12.91
CA TYR A 33 -4.35 11.84 14.26
C TYR A 33 -5.49 12.88 14.41
N GLY A 34 -5.62 13.81 13.46
CA GLY A 34 -6.60 14.89 13.50
C GLY A 34 -8.01 14.54 13.01
N PHE A 35 -8.23 13.32 12.51
CA PHE A 35 -9.53 12.88 12.00
C PHE A 35 -10.39 12.29 13.12
N THR A 36 -11.69 12.61 13.11
CA THR A 36 -12.63 12.15 14.15
C THR A 36 -12.91 10.66 14.04
N ASN A 37 -12.91 10.14 12.81
CA ASN A 37 -13.12 8.73 12.51
C ASN A 37 -12.46 8.34 11.17
N GLU A 38 -12.42 7.04 10.90
CA GLU A 38 -11.79 6.48 9.71
C GLU A 38 -12.55 6.83 8.42
N GLU A 39 -13.88 7.00 8.47
CA GLU A 39 -14.70 7.40 7.32
C GLU A 39 -14.35 8.80 6.83
N GLU A 40 -14.15 9.74 7.76
CA GLU A 40 -13.71 11.11 7.47
C GLU A 40 -12.33 11.10 6.79
N LEU A 41 -11.41 10.29 7.32
CA LEU A 41 -10.08 10.09 6.73
C LEU A 41 -10.17 9.52 5.31
N VAL A 42 -11.03 8.52 5.06
CA VAL A 42 -11.23 7.96 3.71
C VAL A 42 -11.70 9.03 2.74
N ILE A 43 -12.69 9.85 3.11
CA ILE A 43 -13.19 10.94 2.26
C ILE A 43 -12.07 11.95 1.95
N TYR A 44 -11.26 12.29 2.94
CA TYR A 44 -10.11 13.16 2.74
C TYR A 44 -9.09 12.54 1.78
N LEU A 45 -8.71 11.29 2.00
CA LEU A 45 -7.75 10.58 1.14
C LEU A 45 -8.27 10.42 -0.30
N GLU A 46 -9.56 10.20 -0.51
CA GLU A 46 -10.14 10.15 -1.87
C GLU A 46 -10.07 11.49 -2.59
N LYS A 47 -10.29 12.62 -1.89
CA LYS A 47 -10.08 13.97 -2.44
C LYS A 47 -8.61 14.21 -2.76
N SER A 48 -7.73 13.88 -1.82
CA SER A 48 -6.28 14.03 -1.96
C SER A 48 -5.72 13.16 -3.09
N ARG A 49 -6.23 11.94 -3.31
CA ARG A 49 -5.90 11.08 -4.45
C ARG A 49 -6.18 11.79 -5.78
N ASN A 50 -7.36 12.40 -5.90
CA ASN A 50 -7.77 13.12 -7.11
C ASN A 50 -6.89 14.36 -7.36
N TRP A 51 -6.53 15.09 -6.30
CA TRP A 51 -5.62 16.23 -6.40
C TRP A 51 -4.21 15.79 -6.78
N ALA A 52 -3.67 14.74 -6.16
CA ALA A 52 -2.35 14.21 -6.50
C ALA A 52 -2.27 13.77 -7.96
N LYS A 53 -3.28 13.05 -8.45
CA LYS A 53 -3.36 12.59 -9.84
C LYS A 53 -3.43 13.76 -10.83
N ARG A 54 -4.24 14.78 -10.55
CA ARG A 54 -4.36 15.98 -11.41
C ARG A 54 -3.11 16.87 -11.38
N GLY A 55 -2.45 16.93 -10.22
CA GLY A 55 -1.23 17.70 -10.02
C GLY A 55 0.05 16.98 -10.44
N HIS A 56 -0.05 15.79 -11.06
CA HIS A 56 1.09 14.95 -11.44
C HIS A 56 2.05 14.65 -10.27
N LEU A 57 1.51 14.53 -9.06
CA LEU A 57 2.25 14.16 -7.85
C LEU A 57 2.26 12.63 -7.71
N SER A 58 3.05 11.96 -8.56
CA SER A 58 3.02 10.50 -8.72
C SER A 58 3.21 9.75 -7.40
N TRP A 59 4.18 10.14 -6.59
CA TRP A 59 4.48 9.49 -5.32
C TRP A 59 3.38 9.67 -4.28
N ALA A 60 2.80 10.87 -4.19
CA ALA A 60 1.64 11.08 -3.35
C ALA A 60 0.44 10.25 -3.83
N HIS A 61 0.18 10.20 -5.14
CA HIS A 61 -0.91 9.42 -5.71
C HIS A 61 -0.76 7.93 -5.37
N ILE A 62 0.43 7.35 -5.55
CA ILE A 62 0.73 5.95 -5.21
C ILE A 62 0.50 5.69 -3.72
N ARG A 63 1.09 6.51 -2.83
CA ARG A 63 0.98 6.30 -1.37
C ARG A 63 -0.45 6.46 -0.87
N ILE A 64 -1.22 7.40 -1.42
CA ILE A 64 -2.64 7.57 -1.06
C ILE A 64 -3.47 6.37 -1.52
N CYS A 65 -3.26 5.88 -2.75
CA CYS A 65 -3.91 4.66 -3.23
C CYS A 65 -3.57 3.46 -2.33
N TYR A 66 -2.31 3.32 -1.93
CA TYR A 66 -1.89 2.30 -0.97
C TYR A 66 -2.64 2.42 0.37
N LEU A 67 -2.70 3.61 0.98
CA LEU A 67 -3.41 3.84 2.25
C LEU A 67 -4.91 3.54 2.15
N LEU A 68 -5.56 3.97 1.07
CA LEU A 68 -6.97 3.64 0.80
C LEU A 68 -7.17 2.12 0.66
N GLY A 69 -6.25 1.43 -0.02
CA GLY A 69 -6.26 -0.01 -0.13
C GLY A 69 -6.12 -0.71 1.22
N ARG A 70 -5.20 -0.24 2.07
CA ARG A 70 -5.01 -0.71 3.45
C ARG A 70 -6.28 -0.57 4.28
N LEU A 71 -6.92 0.60 4.26
CA LEU A 71 -8.19 0.86 4.96
C LEU A 71 -9.32 -0.07 4.46
N CYS A 72 -9.36 -0.34 3.15
CA CYS A 72 -10.31 -1.31 2.59
C CYS A 72 -10.05 -2.74 3.10
N VAL A 73 -8.79 -3.18 3.17
CA VAL A 73 -8.43 -4.50 3.73
C VAL A 73 -8.88 -4.61 5.18
N ARG A 74 -8.62 -3.59 6.01
CA ARG A 74 -9.05 -3.52 7.41
C ARG A 74 -10.56 -3.69 7.58
N LYS A 75 -11.35 -3.19 6.62
CA LYS A 75 -12.81 -3.34 6.56
C LYS A 75 -13.30 -4.54 5.75
N ALA A 76 -12.42 -5.49 5.41
CA ALA A 76 -12.70 -6.66 4.57
C ALA A 76 -13.29 -6.35 3.18
N LYS A 77 -13.08 -5.14 2.65
CA LYS A 77 -13.54 -4.69 1.32
C LYS A 77 -12.51 -5.06 0.23
N PHE A 78 -12.24 -6.35 0.05
CA PHE A 78 -11.14 -6.84 -0.79
C PHE A 78 -11.22 -6.43 -2.27
N SER A 79 -12.41 -6.35 -2.85
CA SER A 79 -12.57 -5.88 -4.24
C SER A 79 -12.17 -4.41 -4.40
N GLN A 80 -12.52 -3.56 -3.44
CA GLN A 80 -12.12 -2.15 -3.45
C GLN A 80 -10.63 -1.99 -3.15
N ALA A 81 -10.11 -2.76 -2.19
CA ALA A 81 -8.67 -2.79 -1.90
C ALA A 81 -7.86 -3.14 -3.14
N ARG A 82 -8.28 -4.16 -3.92
CA ARG A 82 -7.65 -4.55 -5.17
C ARG A 82 -7.54 -3.40 -6.16
N VAL A 83 -8.64 -2.66 -6.36
CA VAL A 83 -8.67 -1.52 -7.30
C VAL A 83 -7.65 -0.47 -6.90
N TYR A 84 -7.59 -0.12 -5.61
CA TYR A 84 -6.64 0.86 -5.12
C TYR A 84 -5.19 0.41 -5.22
N PHE A 85 -4.88 -0.85 -4.88
CA PHE A 85 -3.52 -1.37 -5.01
C PHE A 85 -3.10 -1.54 -6.48
N GLU A 86 -3.98 -2.01 -7.37
CA GLU A 86 -3.71 -2.07 -8.81
C GLU A 86 -3.45 -0.67 -9.38
N GLU A 87 -4.19 0.34 -8.94
CA GLU A 87 -3.95 1.72 -9.35
C GLU A 87 -2.59 2.25 -8.88
N ALA A 88 -2.21 1.99 -7.63
CA ALA A 88 -0.88 2.34 -7.11
C ALA A 88 0.22 1.68 -7.94
N MET A 89 0.09 0.38 -8.23
CA MET A 89 1.05 -0.36 -9.05
C MET A 89 1.14 0.15 -10.48
N ASN A 90 0.02 0.55 -11.09
CA ASN A 90 -0.01 1.09 -12.45
C ASN A 90 0.61 2.50 -12.53
N ALA A 91 0.55 3.28 -11.46
CA ALA A 91 1.17 4.61 -11.37
C ALA A 91 2.67 4.55 -11.05
N MET A 92 3.16 3.40 -10.56
CA MET A 92 4.57 3.20 -10.23
C MET A 92 5.38 2.92 -11.49
N ASP A 93 6.17 3.89 -11.92
CA ASP A 93 7.04 3.75 -13.09
C ASP A 93 8.31 2.97 -12.74
N LYS A 94 8.21 1.62 -12.73
CA LYS A 94 9.28 0.59 -12.65
C LYS A 94 10.44 0.77 -11.64
N GLY A 95 10.40 1.77 -10.77
CA GLY A 95 11.46 2.12 -9.83
C GLY A 95 11.40 1.35 -8.51
N PHE A 96 12.46 1.52 -7.71
CA PHE A 96 12.69 0.82 -6.43
C PHE A 96 12.98 1.80 -5.27
N GLU A 97 12.61 3.06 -5.42
CA GLU A 97 12.98 4.15 -4.51
C GLU A 97 12.28 4.06 -3.15
N ASP A 98 11.16 3.34 -3.08
CA ASP A 98 10.46 2.98 -1.85
C ASP A 98 10.19 1.47 -1.78
N LEU A 99 11.25 0.72 -1.46
CA LEU A 99 11.22 -0.74 -1.40
C LEU A 99 10.18 -1.29 -0.40
N PRO A 100 9.99 -0.72 0.81
CA PRO A 100 8.94 -1.14 1.72
C PRO A 100 7.53 -1.01 1.13
N LEU A 101 7.22 0.11 0.48
CA LEU A 101 5.94 0.33 -0.20
C LEU A 101 5.72 -0.70 -1.33
N LEU A 102 6.72 -0.89 -2.18
CA LEU A 102 6.64 -1.83 -3.31
C LEU A 102 6.42 -3.26 -2.82
N THR A 103 7.14 -3.67 -1.78
CA THR A 103 6.98 -4.98 -1.14
C THR A 103 5.56 -5.14 -0.62
N SER A 104 5.07 -4.17 0.14
CA SER A 104 3.72 -4.20 0.69
C SER A 104 2.63 -4.25 -0.37
N LEU A 105 2.78 -3.53 -1.49
CA LEU A 105 1.85 -3.57 -2.61
C LEU A 105 1.80 -4.96 -3.25
N HIS A 106 2.97 -5.55 -3.53
CA HIS A 106 3.05 -6.88 -4.13
C HIS A 106 2.43 -7.96 -3.24
N THR A 107 2.71 -7.92 -1.94
CA THR A 107 2.22 -8.94 -1.00
C THR A 107 0.73 -8.82 -0.74
N ASN A 108 0.21 -7.59 -0.56
CA ASN A 108 -1.24 -7.37 -0.42
C ASN A 108 -2.01 -7.73 -1.70
N LEU A 109 -1.49 -7.44 -2.89
CA LEU A 109 -2.12 -7.87 -4.14
C LEU A 109 -2.10 -9.38 -4.33
N ALA A 110 -0.97 -10.03 -4.05
CA ALA A 110 -0.87 -11.49 -4.11
C ALA A 110 -1.91 -12.16 -3.20
N ALA A 111 -2.00 -11.69 -1.96
CA ALA A 111 -2.99 -12.11 -0.99
C ALA A 111 -4.42 -11.96 -1.49
N ILE A 112 -4.78 -10.79 -2.00
CA ILE A 112 -6.12 -10.53 -2.52
C ILE A 112 -6.42 -11.38 -3.75
N TYR A 113 -5.50 -11.50 -4.69
CA TYR A 113 -5.67 -12.37 -5.86
C TYR A 113 -5.88 -13.82 -5.46
N LEU A 114 -5.15 -14.31 -4.45
CA LEU A 114 -5.33 -15.65 -3.90
C LEU A 114 -6.74 -15.81 -3.29
N LYS A 115 -7.16 -14.90 -2.41
CA LYS A 115 -8.51 -14.90 -1.81
C LYS A 115 -9.63 -14.83 -2.85
N GLN A 116 -9.39 -14.12 -3.96
CA GLN A 116 -10.35 -13.97 -5.07
C GLN A 116 -10.20 -15.03 -6.17
N LYS A 117 -9.38 -16.07 -5.97
CA LYS A 117 -9.14 -17.16 -6.95
C LYS A 117 -8.62 -16.68 -8.31
N MET A 118 -7.93 -15.54 -8.36
CA MET A 118 -7.36 -14.95 -9.58
C MET A 118 -5.96 -15.50 -9.88
N LYS A 119 -5.86 -16.80 -10.14
CA LYS A 119 -4.57 -17.54 -10.23
C LYS A 119 -3.53 -16.90 -11.16
N GLN A 120 -3.94 -16.44 -12.35
CA GLN A 120 -3.00 -15.85 -13.31
C GLN A 120 -2.38 -14.54 -12.79
N LYS A 121 -3.19 -13.67 -12.18
CA LYS A 121 -2.70 -12.43 -11.57
C LYS A 121 -1.86 -12.70 -10.32
N PHE A 122 -2.22 -13.71 -9.53
CA PHE A 122 -1.40 -14.15 -8.41
C PHE A 122 0.01 -14.58 -8.87
N LEU A 123 0.09 -15.46 -9.87
CA LEU A 123 1.37 -15.96 -10.39
C LEU A 123 2.24 -14.85 -10.98
N SER A 124 1.65 -13.81 -11.58
CA SER A 124 2.42 -12.69 -12.14
C SER A 124 3.03 -11.75 -11.10
N VAL A 125 2.48 -11.70 -9.88
CA VAL A 125 2.97 -10.81 -8.82
C VAL A 125 3.76 -11.52 -7.72
N ILE A 126 3.52 -12.83 -7.52
CA ILE A 126 4.11 -13.57 -6.41
C ILE A 126 5.64 -13.65 -6.49
N GLY A 127 6.19 -13.91 -7.67
CA GLY A 127 7.64 -14.02 -7.84
C GLY A 127 8.36 -12.72 -7.47
N LYS A 128 7.80 -11.57 -7.85
CA LYS A 128 8.34 -10.26 -7.46
C LYS A 128 8.21 -10.02 -5.96
N GLY A 129 7.05 -10.34 -5.38
CA GLY A 129 6.84 -10.22 -3.93
C GLY A 129 7.84 -11.03 -3.12
N VAL A 130 8.10 -12.29 -3.51
CA VAL A 130 9.08 -13.17 -2.84
C VAL A 130 10.49 -12.61 -2.92
N THR A 131 10.92 -12.17 -4.11
CA THR A 131 12.25 -11.59 -4.29
C THR A 131 12.44 -10.35 -3.42
N LEU A 132 11.44 -9.46 -3.39
CA LEU A 132 11.49 -8.24 -2.57
C LEU A 132 11.59 -8.54 -1.08
N LEU A 133 10.81 -9.52 -0.60
CA LEU A 133 10.87 -9.98 0.80
C LEU A 133 12.25 -10.54 1.15
N ALA A 134 12.86 -11.34 0.26
CA ALA A 134 14.18 -11.92 0.48
C ALA A 134 15.30 -10.85 0.53
N CYS A 135 15.10 -9.71 -0.15
CA CYS A 135 16.04 -8.59 -0.16
C CYS A 135 15.93 -7.67 1.07
N LEU A 136 14.85 -7.75 1.84
CA LEU A 136 14.65 -6.92 3.05
C LEU A 136 15.21 -7.63 4.29
N SER A 137 16.46 -7.36 4.63
CA SER A 137 17.02 -7.78 5.92
C SER A 137 16.27 -7.10 7.07
N GLY A 138 15.59 -7.88 7.93
CA GLY A 138 14.85 -7.34 9.08
C GLY A 138 13.41 -6.89 8.81
N HIS A 139 12.76 -7.43 7.76
CA HIS A 139 11.40 -7.06 7.38
C HIS A 139 10.36 -7.22 8.51
N CYS A 140 9.69 -6.13 8.84
CA CYS A 140 8.43 -6.17 9.58
C CYS A 140 7.31 -6.30 8.56
N PHE A 141 6.52 -7.37 8.64
CA PHE A 141 5.36 -7.58 7.78
C PHE A 141 4.45 -6.33 7.76
N SER A 142 3.70 -6.14 6.70
CA SER A 142 2.82 -5.00 6.43
C SER A 142 1.34 -5.39 6.34
N SER A 143 1.02 -6.69 6.24
CA SER A 143 -0.30 -7.21 6.59
C SER A 143 -0.28 -8.67 7.10
N GLU A 144 -1.30 -9.10 7.84
CA GLU A 144 -1.47 -10.53 8.20
C GLU A 144 -1.59 -11.41 6.95
N THR A 145 -2.17 -10.85 5.88
CA THR A 145 -2.30 -11.54 4.59
C THR A 145 -0.95 -11.79 3.89
N GLU A 146 0.04 -10.93 4.13
CA GLU A 146 1.41 -11.17 3.68
C GLU A 146 2.03 -12.37 4.37
N LEU A 147 1.75 -12.57 5.67
CA LEU A 147 2.18 -13.76 6.40
C LEU A 147 1.50 -15.04 5.85
N GLU A 148 0.20 -14.99 5.56
CA GLU A 148 -0.52 -16.12 4.91
C GLU A 148 0.13 -16.51 3.57
N VAL A 149 0.51 -15.51 2.77
CA VAL A 149 1.17 -15.71 1.47
C VAL A 149 2.57 -16.30 1.63
N VAL A 150 3.36 -15.80 2.58
CA VAL A 150 4.69 -16.37 2.88
C VAL A 150 4.59 -17.81 3.37
N ILE A 151 3.64 -18.11 4.27
CA ILE A 151 3.37 -19.48 4.73
C ILE A 151 2.98 -20.40 3.56
N TYR A 152 2.16 -19.90 2.62
CA TYR A 152 1.76 -20.67 1.44
C TYR A 152 2.95 -20.97 0.52
N ILE A 153 3.90 -20.06 0.38
CA ILE A 153 5.09 -20.22 -0.48
C ILE A 153 6.13 -21.17 0.14
N LEU A 154 6.24 -21.19 1.47
CA LEU A 154 7.23 -22.01 2.20
C LEU A 154 6.77 -23.46 2.46
N ARG A 155 5.56 -23.83 2.03
CA ARG A 155 5.05 -25.21 2.05
C ARG A 155 5.40 -25.94 0.76
#